data_AF-F8PLB1-F1
#
_entry.id   AF-F8PLB1-F1
#
_cell.length_a   1.000
_cell.length_b   1.000
_cell.length_c   1.000
_cell.angle_alpha   90.00
_cell.angle_beta   90.00
_cell.angle_gamma   90.00
#
_symmetry.space_group_name_H-M   'P 1'
#
loop_
_entity.id
_entity.type
_entity.pdbx_description
1 polymer ?
#
loop_
_entity_poly.entity_id
_entity_poly.type
_entity_poly.pdbx_seq_one_letter_code
_entity_poly.pdbx_strand_id
1 'polypeptide(L)'
;MDSGESSQTPKSHVRNPEGKNQHKDCPPKNDPRITQFLYEYQRREIFDKREISRLLLSEHGIKMSESSVARRRRSLGIYASGVTTRQLPDNVKRQLVLNQMAKDPTKKLGPRMIKQLIARETGIHLTRDYIRNEMLVQDPLGFTSRDTSLKRTQQESILQ
;
A
#
# COMPACT_ATOMS: atom_id res chain seq x y z
N MET A 1 32.81 -66.28 2.10
CA MET A 1 31.96 -65.59 1.11
C MET A 1 31.04 -64.71 1.95
N ASP A 2 31.54 -63.60 2.48
CA ASP A 2 31.74 -62.30 1.82
C ASP A 2 30.46 -61.78 1.16
N SER A 3 29.89 -60.73 1.74
CA SER A 3 29.26 -59.59 1.04
C SER A 3 28.82 -58.57 2.09
N GLY A 4 29.67 -57.55 2.28
CA GLY A 4 29.44 -56.42 3.17
C GLY A 4 28.40 -55.44 2.62
N GLU A 5 27.46 -55.07 3.46
CA GLU A 5 26.41 -54.11 3.16
C GLU A 5 26.95 -52.68 3.33
N SER A 6 27.39 -52.08 2.22
CA SER A 6 27.85 -50.69 2.12
C SER A 6 26.64 -49.75 2.23
N SER A 7 26.30 -49.33 3.44
CA SER A 7 25.32 -48.26 3.68
C SER A 7 25.94 -46.88 3.35
N GLN A 8 25.73 -46.39 2.13
CA GLN A 8 25.97 -44.98 1.80
C GLN A 8 24.84 -44.12 2.37
N THR A 9 25.17 -43.24 3.32
CA THR A 9 24.25 -42.22 3.83
C THR A 9 24.16 -41.04 2.84
N PRO A 10 22.95 -40.53 2.53
CA PRO A 10 22.82 -39.37 1.66
C PRO A 10 23.28 -38.11 2.41
N LYS A 11 24.39 -37.51 1.97
CA LYS A 11 24.86 -36.20 2.44
C LYS A 11 23.82 -35.13 2.08
N SER A 12 22.94 -34.79 3.01
CA SER A 12 22.05 -33.63 2.87
C SER A 12 22.90 -32.37 2.75
N HIS A 13 22.97 -31.78 1.55
CA HIS A 13 23.58 -30.47 1.34
C HIS A 13 22.72 -29.41 2.04
N VAL A 14 23.04 -29.11 3.30
CA VAL A 14 22.45 -27.98 4.03
C VAL A 14 23.01 -26.69 3.42
N ARG A 15 22.20 -25.99 2.62
CA ARG A 15 22.59 -24.68 2.08
C ARG A 15 22.60 -23.65 3.23
N ASN A 16 23.77 -23.05 3.48
CA ASN A 16 24.09 -22.07 4.55
C ASN A 16 24.14 -22.64 5.99
N PRO A 17 25.13 -23.49 6.32
CA PRO A 17 25.28 -24.08 7.66
C PRO A 17 25.64 -23.07 8.77
N GLU A 18 26.23 -21.92 8.43
CA GLU A 18 26.59 -20.88 9.40
C GLU A 18 25.49 -19.82 9.62
N GLY A 19 24.41 -19.84 8.83
CA GLY A 19 23.35 -18.84 8.89
C GLY A 19 23.81 -17.41 8.55
N LYS A 20 25.03 -17.21 8.04
CA LYS A 20 25.60 -15.90 7.72
C LYS A 20 24.96 -15.36 6.45
N ASN A 21 23.91 -14.57 6.63
CA ASN A 21 23.31 -13.81 5.55
C ASN A 21 24.20 -12.59 5.28
N GLN A 22 24.66 -12.43 4.04
CA GLN A 22 25.54 -11.34 3.55
C GLN A 22 24.96 -9.91 3.69
N HIS A 23 23.86 -9.74 4.42
CA HIS A 23 23.13 -8.47 4.57
C HIS A 23 23.03 -8.12 6.06
N LYS A 24 24.15 -7.72 6.69
CA LYS A 24 24.19 -7.32 8.10
C LYS A 24 23.26 -6.14 8.44
N ASP A 25 23.09 -5.21 7.50
CA ASP A 25 22.38 -3.95 7.74
C ASP A 25 20.88 -4.02 7.40
N CYS A 26 20.41 -5.13 6.82
CA CYS A 26 18.99 -5.29 6.48
C CYS A 26 18.26 -5.95 7.65
N PRO A 27 17.20 -5.32 8.18
CA PRO A 27 16.44 -5.91 9.27
C PRO A 27 15.85 -7.28 8.88
N PRO A 28 15.56 -8.15 9.85
CA PRO A 28 14.98 -9.46 9.57
C PRO A 28 13.65 -9.36 8.82
N LYS A 29 13.30 -10.44 8.11
CA LYS A 29 12.12 -10.51 7.23
C LYS A 29 10.82 -10.15 7.97
N ASN A 30 10.73 -10.50 9.25
CA ASN A 30 9.54 -10.34 10.09
C ASN A 30 9.67 -9.20 11.11
N ASP A 31 10.55 -8.21 10.89
CA ASP A 31 10.64 -7.06 11.80
C ASP A 31 9.30 -6.30 11.82
N PRO A 32 8.61 -6.23 12.97
CA PRO A 32 7.29 -5.59 13.07
C PRO A 32 7.35 -4.08 12.81
N ARG A 33 8.48 -3.42 13.06
CA ARG A 33 8.65 -1.98 12.85
C ARG A 33 8.54 -1.61 11.38
N ILE A 34 9.13 -2.43 10.50
CA ILE A 34 9.03 -2.21 9.06
C ILE A 34 7.60 -2.36 8.58
N THR A 35 6.87 -3.35 9.11
CA THR A 35 5.46 -3.52 8.80
C THR A 35 4.66 -2.27 9.17
N GLN A 36 4.89 -1.73 10.36
CA GLN A 36 4.26 -0.49 10.82
C GLN A 36 4.59 0.70 9.92
N PHE A 37 5.86 0.93 9.58
CA PHE A 37 6.26 2.03 8.70
C PHE A 37 5.68 1.89 7.29
N LEU A 38 5.64 0.67 6.72
CA LEU A 38 5.04 0.45 5.41
C LEU A 38 3.53 0.78 5.39
N TYR A 39 2.80 0.44 6.46
CA TYR A 39 1.39 0.84 6.60
C TYR A 39 1.24 2.35 6.81
N GLU A 40 2.18 2.99 7.50
CA GLU A 40 2.18 4.44 7.68
C GLU A 40 2.40 5.19 6.36
N TYR A 41 3.39 4.77 5.57
CA TYR A 41 3.63 5.32 4.24
C TYR A 41 2.44 5.11 3.32
N GLN A 42 1.75 3.96 3.42
CA GLN A 42 0.51 3.73 2.70
C GLN A 42 -0.59 4.74 3.08
N ARG A 43 -0.77 5.02 4.38
CA ARG A 43 -1.72 6.07 4.85
C ARG A 43 -1.36 7.46 4.34
N ARG A 44 -0.07 7.74 4.14
CA ARG A 44 0.45 8.98 3.52
C ARG A 44 0.34 8.99 1.98
N GLU A 45 -0.29 7.98 1.37
CA GLU A 45 -0.35 7.75 -0.08
C GLU A 45 1.02 7.60 -0.77
N ILE A 46 2.05 7.15 -0.05
CA ILE A 46 3.41 6.95 -0.58
C ILE A 46 3.58 5.50 -1.01
N PHE A 47 3.66 5.27 -2.32
CA PHE A 47 3.78 3.92 -2.92
C PHE A 47 5.04 3.72 -3.74
N ASP A 48 5.88 4.72 -3.95
CA ASP A 48 7.12 4.52 -4.68
C ASP A 48 8.14 3.81 -3.78
N LYS A 49 8.68 2.69 -4.28
CA LYS A 49 9.70 1.89 -3.57
C LYS A 49 11.00 2.68 -3.35
N ARG A 50 11.33 3.61 -4.26
CA ARG A 50 12.50 4.49 -4.14
C ARG A 50 12.32 5.45 -3.00
N GLU A 51 11.16 6.10 -2.99
CA GLU A 51 10.81 7.07 -1.96
C GLU A 51 10.71 6.40 -0.58
N ILE A 52 10.06 5.25 -0.48
CA ILE A 52 9.99 4.49 0.78
C ILE A 52 11.38 4.06 1.26
N SER A 53 12.27 3.60 0.37
CA SER A 53 13.66 3.26 0.74
C SER A 53 14.41 4.46 1.32
N ARG A 54 14.24 5.64 0.68
CA ARG A 54 14.80 6.90 1.15
C ARG A 54 14.24 7.31 2.52
N LEU A 55 12.92 7.23 2.71
CA LEU A 55 12.24 7.58 3.97
C LEU A 55 12.63 6.64 5.11
N LEU A 56 12.69 5.34 4.86
CA LEU A 56 13.15 4.37 5.85
C LEU A 56 14.57 4.70 6.36
N LEU A 57 15.44 5.16 5.46
CA LEU A 57 16.79 5.58 5.83
C LEU A 57 16.78 6.92 6.58
N SER A 58 16.08 7.94 6.06
CA SER A 58 16.13 9.29 6.62
C SER A 58 15.35 9.46 7.92
N GLU A 59 14.17 8.84 8.04
CA GLU A 59 13.29 8.98 9.20
C GLU A 59 13.62 7.95 10.30
N HIS A 60 14.15 6.78 9.92
CA HIS A 60 14.30 5.64 10.85
C HIS A 60 15.68 4.99 10.86
N GLY A 61 16.63 5.47 10.06
CA GLY A 61 17.98 4.89 9.98
C GLY A 61 18.03 3.48 9.40
N ILE A 62 16.97 3.03 8.71
CA ILE A 62 16.86 1.67 8.20
C ILE A 62 17.32 1.61 6.74
N LYS A 63 18.44 0.92 6.51
CA LYS A 63 18.95 0.68 5.15
C LYS A 63 18.25 -0.53 4.52
N MET A 64 17.36 -0.26 3.55
CA MET A 64 16.65 -1.29 2.80
C MET A 64 16.61 -0.97 1.32
N SER A 65 16.98 -1.95 0.47
CA SER A 65 16.92 -1.79 -0.99
C SER A 65 15.49 -1.70 -1.51
N GLU A 66 15.31 -1.00 -2.64
CA GLU A 66 14.02 -0.90 -3.36
C GLU A 66 13.37 -2.27 -3.61
N SER A 67 14.18 -3.27 -3.98
CA SER A 67 13.74 -4.64 -4.25
C SER A 67 13.19 -5.32 -3.00
N SER A 68 13.83 -5.10 -1.84
CA SER A 68 13.37 -5.60 -0.55
C SER A 68 12.08 -4.90 -0.10
N VAL A 69 11.98 -3.59 -0.26
CA VAL A 69 10.75 -2.82 -0.02
C VAL A 69 9.59 -3.38 -0.86
N ALA A 70 9.81 -3.55 -2.17
CA ALA A 70 8.79 -4.06 -3.08
C ALA A 70 8.38 -5.50 -2.75
N ARG A 71 9.29 -6.33 -2.24
CA ARG A 71 8.98 -7.69 -1.78
C ARG A 71 8.14 -7.68 -0.51
N ARG A 72 8.53 -6.88 0.49
CA ARG A 72 7.80 -6.77 1.77
C ARG A 72 6.39 -6.22 1.60
N ARG A 73 6.24 -5.20 0.76
CA ARG A 73 4.92 -4.65 0.43
C ARG A 73 4.00 -5.68 -0.21
N ARG A 74 4.53 -6.49 -1.15
CA ARG A 74 3.76 -7.59 -1.75
C ARG A 74 3.33 -8.63 -0.72
N SER A 75 4.21 -9.03 0.20
CA SER A 75 3.84 -9.99 1.26
C SER A 75 2.80 -9.43 2.24
N LEU A 76 2.74 -8.10 2.41
CA LEU A 76 1.76 -7.43 3.26
C LEU A 76 0.47 -7.05 2.50
N GLY A 77 0.38 -7.32 1.20
CA GLY A 77 -0.77 -6.91 0.39
C GLY A 77 -0.88 -5.39 0.17
N ILE A 78 0.21 -4.64 0.35
CA ILE A 78 0.24 -3.17 0.23
C ILE A 78 0.40 -2.77 -1.24
N TYR A 79 -0.72 -2.66 -1.93
CA TYR A 79 -0.79 -2.35 -3.35
C TYR A 79 -1.20 -0.89 -3.61
N ALA A 80 -0.74 -0.33 -4.72
CA ALA A 80 -1.17 0.97 -5.19
C ALA A 80 -2.58 0.89 -5.81
N SER A 81 -3.26 2.04 -5.87
CA SER A 81 -4.66 2.15 -6.32
C SER A 81 -5.00 1.44 -7.64
N GLY A 82 -4.10 1.45 -8.63
CA GLY A 82 -4.34 0.78 -9.91
C GLY A 82 -4.42 -0.75 -9.79
N VAL A 83 -3.58 -1.34 -8.95
CA VAL A 83 -3.52 -2.80 -8.75
C VAL A 83 -4.74 -3.26 -7.96
N THR A 84 -5.01 -2.61 -6.83
CA THR A 84 -6.18 -2.90 -5.99
C THR A 84 -7.49 -2.75 -6.75
N THR A 85 -7.66 -1.69 -7.56
CA THR A 85 -8.89 -1.49 -8.35
C THR A 85 -9.09 -2.59 -9.40
N ARG A 86 -7.99 -3.13 -9.95
CA ARG A 86 -8.06 -4.24 -10.93
C ARG A 86 -8.33 -5.58 -10.26
N GLN A 87 -7.76 -5.81 -9.08
CA GLN A 87 -7.83 -7.10 -8.38
C GLN A 87 -9.10 -7.26 -7.54
N LEU A 88 -9.66 -6.16 -7.03
CA LEU A 88 -10.86 -6.22 -6.20
C LEU A 88 -12.11 -6.51 -7.04
N PRO A 89 -13.00 -7.40 -6.56
CA PRO A 89 -14.31 -7.63 -7.16
C PRO A 89 -15.14 -6.34 -7.29
N ASP A 90 -15.90 -6.21 -8.37
CA ASP A 90 -16.68 -5.00 -8.68
C ASP A 90 -17.71 -4.66 -7.60
N ASN A 91 -18.36 -5.67 -7.03
CA ASN A 91 -19.30 -5.50 -5.92
C ASN A 91 -18.62 -4.86 -4.69
N VAL A 92 -17.42 -5.31 -4.33
CA VAL A 92 -16.66 -4.75 -3.19
C VAL A 92 -16.28 -3.30 -3.47
N LYS A 93 -15.76 -3.01 -4.66
CA LYS A 93 -15.37 -1.64 -5.05
C LYS A 93 -16.57 -0.68 -5.04
N ARG A 94 -17.70 -1.11 -5.62
CA ARG A 94 -18.95 -0.35 -5.60
C ARG A 94 -19.41 -0.10 -4.17
N GLN A 95 -19.40 -1.12 -3.31
CA GLN A 95 -19.82 -0.98 -1.92
C GLN A 95 -18.95 0.02 -1.15
N LEU A 96 -17.63 0.02 -1.37
CA LEU A 96 -16.73 1.00 -0.75
C LEU A 96 -17.08 2.44 -1.12
N VAL A 97 -17.41 2.69 -2.40
CA VAL A 97 -17.83 4.01 -2.87
C VAL A 97 -19.18 4.40 -2.29
N LEU A 98 -20.17 3.51 -2.34
CA LEU A 98 -21.52 3.76 -1.81
C LEU A 98 -21.51 4.04 -0.32
N ASN A 99 -20.75 3.26 0.46
CA ASN A 99 -20.60 3.48 1.90
C ASN A 99 -20.05 4.88 2.21
N GLN A 100 -19.09 5.35 1.40
CA GLN A 100 -18.51 6.67 1.61
C GLN A 100 -19.42 7.81 1.11
N MET A 101 -20.19 7.59 0.04
CA MET A 101 -21.21 8.54 -0.43
C MET A 101 -22.36 8.67 0.56
N ALA A 102 -22.80 7.57 1.17
CA ALA A 102 -23.85 7.56 2.19
C ALA A 102 -23.48 8.39 3.43
N LYS A 103 -22.18 8.49 3.74
CA LYS A 103 -21.65 9.35 4.82
C LYS A 103 -21.59 10.83 4.46
N ASP A 104 -21.82 11.21 3.20
CA ASP A 104 -21.91 12.59 2.74
C ASP A 104 -23.33 12.92 2.26
N PRO A 105 -24.28 13.15 3.18
CA PRO A 105 -25.66 13.50 2.81
C PRO A 105 -25.73 14.84 2.05
N THR A 106 -24.72 15.70 2.20
CA THR A 106 -24.65 17.00 1.51
C THR A 106 -24.08 16.92 0.10
N LYS A 107 -23.53 15.77 -0.30
CA LYS A 107 -22.99 15.49 -1.65
C LYS A 107 -21.89 16.48 -2.08
N LYS A 108 -21.16 17.04 -1.11
CA LYS A 108 -20.09 18.03 -1.33
C LYS A 108 -18.75 17.38 -1.63
N LEU A 109 -18.54 16.14 -1.21
CA LEU A 109 -17.27 15.44 -1.32
C LEU A 109 -17.02 15.01 -2.77
N GLY A 110 -15.91 15.48 -3.33
CA GLY A 110 -15.48 15.07 -4.66
C GLY A 110 -14.78 13.69 -4.67
N PRO A 111 -14.55 13.13 -5.87
CA PRO A 111 -13.87 11.83 -6.02
C PRO A 111 -12.52 11.74 -5.31
N ARG A 112 -11.76 12.85 -5.26
CA ARG A 112 -10.47 12.91 -4.56
C ARG A 112 -10.63 12.72 -3.05
N MET A 113 -11.63 13.36 -2.46
CA MET A 113 -11.85 13.25 -1.01
C MET A 113 -12.41 11.87 -0.65
N ILE A 114 -13.38 11.38 -1.42
CA ILE A 114 -13.92 10.03 -1.24
C ILE A 114 -12.81 8.98 -1.34
N LYS A 115 -11.90 9.10 -2.31
CA LYS A 115 -10.71 8.23 -2.41
C LYS A 115 -9.88 8.22 -1.12
N GLN A 116 -9.58 9.40 -0.58
CA GLN A 116 -8.77 9.54 0.63
C GLN A 116 -9.49 8.96 1.86
N LEU A 117 -10.80 9.17 1.96
CA LEU A 117 -11.60 8.64 3.06
C LEU A 117 -11.70 7.11 3.02
N ILE A 118 -11.96 6.52 1.84
CA ILE A 118 -11.94 5.05 1.67
C ILE A 118 -10.58 4.49 2.08
N ALA A 119 -9.49 5.10 1.61
CA ALA A 119 -8.13 4.68 1.94
C ALA A 119 -7.84 4.80 3.44
N ARG A 120 -8.29 5.88 4.10
CA ARG A 120 -8.09 6.10 5.53
C ARG A 120 -8.87 5.10 6.39
N GLU A 121 -10.11 4.80 6.01
CA GLU A 121 -10.99 3.92 6.79
C GLU A 121 -10.66 2.43 6.60
N THR A 122 -10.39 2.02 5.35
CA THR A 122 -10.28 0.59 5.00
C THR A 122 -8.86 0.16 4.66
N GLY A 123 -7.93 1.10 4.47
CA GLY A 123 -6.61 0.82 3.90
C GLY A 123 -6.65 0.47 2.41
N ILE A 124 -7.83 0.40 1.79
CA ILE A 124 -7.98 0.05 0.38
C ILE A 124 -7.89 1.32 -0.47
N HIS A 125 -7.00 1.32 -1.44
CA HIS A 125 -6.89 2.44 -2.39
C HIS A 125 -7.63 2.10 -3.66
N LEU A 126 -8.58 2.93 -4.09
CA LEU A 126 -9.20 2.81 -5.42
C LEU A 126 -8.70 3.92 -6.34
N THR A 127 -8.77 3.72 -7.66
CA THR A 127 -8.44 4.79 -8.61
C THR A 127 -9.49 5.87 -8.56
N ARG A 128 -9.05 7.13 -8.72
CA ARG A 128 -9.95 8.28 -8.77
C ARG A 128 -10.99 8.13 -9.88
N ASP A 129 -10.59 7.60 -11.03
CA ASP A 129 -11.47 7.50 -12.20
C ASP A 129 -12.56 6.46 -12.01
N TYR A 130 -12.26 5.33 -11.35
CA TYR A 130 -13.29 4.37 -10.95
C TYR A 130 -14.31 5.03 -10.01
N ILE A 131 -13.83 5.71 -8.95
CA ILE A 131 -14.71 6.39 -7.99
C ILE A 131 -15.57 7.43 -8.69
N ARG A 132 -14.98 8.24 -9.57
CA ARG A 132 -15.71 9.26 -10.34
C ARG A 132 -16.84 8.65 -11.16
N ASN A 133 -16.55 7.59 -11.90
CA ASN A 133 -17.54 6.93 -12.74
C ASN A 133 -18.66 6.33 -11.89
N GLU A 134 -18.31 5.69 -10.76
CA GLU A 134 -19.32 5.12 -9.87
C GLU A 134 -20.20 6.22 -9.23
N MET A 135 -19.60 7.33 -8.78
CA MET A 135 -20.39 8.47 -8.28
C MET A 135 -21.36 9.03 -9.32
N LEU A 136 -20.93 9.14 -10.58
CA LEU A 136 -21.77 9.61 -11.69
C LEU A 136 -22.94 8.67 -11.99
N VAL A 137 -22.71 7.36 -11.90
CA VAL A 137 -23.75 6.34 -12.11
C VAL A 137 -24.79 6.39 -10.99
N GLN A 138 -24.35 6.54 -9.75
CA GLN A 138 -25.23 6.45 -8.57
C GLN A 138 -25.99 7.75 -8.30
N ASP A 139 -25.35 8.91 -8.53
CA ASP A 139 -25.96 10.22 -8.24
C ASP A 139 -25.47 11.32 -9.20
N PRO A 140 -25.96 11.33 -10.45
CA PRO A 140 -25.54 12.31 -11.46
C PRO A 140 -25.91 13.75 -11.06
N LEU A 141 -27.05 13.96 -10.39
CA LEU A 141 -27.52 15.27 -9.97
C LEU A 141 -26.67 15.81 -8.81
N GLY A 142 -26.37 14.97 -7.81
CA GLY A 142 -25.49 15.32 -6.71
C GLY A 142 -24.07 15.63 -7.16
N PHE A 143 -23.56 14.84 -8.12
CA PHE A 143 -22.25 15.06 -8.70
C PHE A 143 -22.15 16.39 -9.46
N THR A 144 -23.21 16.77 -10.19
CA THR A 144 -23.27 18.00 -10.99
C THR A 144 -23.51 19.23 -10.12
N SER A 145 -24.36 19.11 -9.11
CA SER A 145 -24.69 20.19 -8.16
C SER A 145 -23.57 20.46 -7.15
N ARG A 146 -22.48 19.67 -7.21
CA ARG A 146 -21.34 19.83 -6.32
C ARG A 146 -20.68 21.18 -6.59
N ASP A 147 -20.78 22.08 -5.63
CA ASP A 147 -20.16 23.39 -5.73
C ASP A 147 -18.63 23.25 -5.80
N THR A 148 -18.06 23.41 -6.99
CA THR A 148 -16.62 23.35 -7.24
C THR A 148 -15.95 24.72 -7.16
N SER A 149 -16.72 25.76 -6.80
CA SER A 149 -16.31 27.16 -6.84
C SER A 149 -15.33 27.58 -5.74
N LEU A 150 -15.09 26.73 -4.73
CA LEU A 150 -14.05 26.95 -3.73
C LEU A 150 -12.65 26.65 -4.33
N LYS A 151 -12.25 27.45 -5.32
CA LYS A 151 -10.92 27.44 -5.91
C LYS A 151 -9.96 28.23 -5.00
N ARG A 152 -8.91 27.54 -4.54
CA ARG A 152 -7.61 28.06 -4.07
C ARG A 152 -7.67 29.18 -3.02
N THR A 153 -7.66 28.82 -1.75
CA THR A 153 -6.91 29.65 -0.78
C THR A 153 -5.43 29.45 -1.10
N GLN A 154 -4.79 30.48 -1.67
CA GLN A 154 -3.34 30.52 -1.73
C GLN A 154 -2.82 30.38 -0.30
N GLN A 155 -1.88 29.48 -0.09
CA GLN A 155 -1.12 29.41 1.14
C GLN A 155 -0.15 30.58 1.08
N GLU A 156 -0.66 31.77 1.43
CA GLU A 156 0.16 32.97 1.56
C GLU A 156 1.21 32.70 2.64
N SER A 157 2.44 32.96 2.24
CA SER A 157 3.65 33.06 3.03
C SER A 157 3.41 33.70 4.40
N ILE A 158 3.78 33.00 5.46
CA ILE A 158 4.23 33.65 6.69
C ILE A 158 5.69 33.25 6.88
N LEU A 159 6.56 34.08 6.31
CA LEU A 159 7.86 34.39 6.90
C LEU A 159 7.59 35.44 7.98
N GLN A 160 7.80 35.09 9.24
CA GLN A 160 8.33 35.96 10.28
C GLN A 160 9.20 35.11 11.20
#